data_AF-R1GE14-F1
#
_entry.id   AF-R1GE14-F1
#
_cell.length_a   1.000
_cell.length_b   1.000
_cell.length_c   1.000
_cell.angle_alpha   90.00
_cell.angle_beta   90.00
_cell.angle_gamma   90.00
#
_symmetry.space_group_name_H-M   'P 1'
#
loop_
_entity.id
_entity.type
_entity.pdbx_description
1 polymer ?
#
loop_
_entity_poly.entity_id
_entity_poly.type
_entity_poly.pdbx_seq_one_letter_code
_entity_poly.pdbx_strand_id
1 'polypeptide(L)'
;MRWPIVFVVAAVLGAAGCAKAPDPRAYAGSESGVSWEEATARYRISPPACPVDGLRFDVQPPLTDRLAFTFTAEKSCVDGYLRQYGVDPAAPPLSWPKDADTVREPFDPQTMQELGWTFDPHVEQVYYAGFRTPDRWSSFEVLVRPGPGRETAYFLSKTLGGEG
;
A
#
# COMPACT_ATOMS: atom_id res chain seq x y z
N MET A 1 -6.88 -19.22 -65.60
CA MET A 1 -6.60 -17.80 -65.30
C MET A 1 -7.27 -17.47 -63.98
N ARG A 2 -6.49 -17.22 -62.92
CA ARG A 2 -6.94 -17.08 -61.54
C ARG A 2 -7.22 -15.61 -61.23
N TRP A 3 -8.42 -15.30 -60.75
CA TRP A 3 -8.81 -14.00 -60.20
C TRP A 3 -8.09 -13.71 -58.88
N PRO A 4 -7.70 -12.45 -58.60
CA PRO A 4 -7.26 -12.05 -57.27
C PRO A 4 -8.47 -11.66 -56.41
N ILE A 5 -8.66 -12.36 -55.30
CA ILE A 5 -9.58 -11.96 -54.22
C ILE A 5 -8.86 -10.88 -53.41
N VAL A 6 -9.40 -9.66 -53.45
CA VAL A 6 -8.96 -8.54 -52.62
C VAL A 6 -9.53 -8.74 -51.21
N PHE A 7 -8.66 -9.04 -50.24
CA PHE A 7 -9.02 -9.04 -48.82
C PHE A 7 -9.04 -7.60 -48.30
N VAL A 8 -10.23 -7.07 -48.05
CA VAL A 8 -10.42 -5.82 -47.30
C VAL A 8 -10.32 -6.16 -45.82
N VAL A 9 -9.19 -5.83 -45.20
CA VAL A 9 -9.03 -5.87 -43.74
C VAL A 9 -9.77 -4.66 -43.17
N ALA A 10 -10.98 -4.87 -42.66
CA ALA A 10 -11.71 -3.87 -41.91
C ALA A 10 -11.06 -3.70 -40.53
N ALA A 11 -10.34 -2.59 -40.34
CA ALA A 11 -9.81 -2.18 -39.05
C ALA A 11 -10.96 -1.75 -38.14
N VAL A 12 -11.29 -2.57 -37.14
CA VAL A 12 -12.18 -2.19 -36.04
C VAL A 12 -11.41 -1.23 -35.13
N LEU A 13 -11.60 0.07 -35.35
CA LEU A 13 -11.23 1.12 -34.40
C LEU A 13 -12.14 1.00 -33.19
N GLY A 14 -11.70 0.23 -32.19
CA GLY A 14 -12.35 0.16 -30.89
C GLY A 14 -12.35 1.54 -30.24
N ALA A 15 -13.53 2.00 -29.83
CA ALA A 15 -13.72 3.21 -29.05
C ALA A 15 -12.91 3.10 -27.75
N ALA A 16 -11.74 3.74 -27.72
CA ALA A 16 -11.01 3.99 -26.48
C ALA A 16 -11.82 4.99 -25.65
N GLY A 17 -12.76 4.48 -24.87
CA GLY A 17 -13.29 5.23 -23.73
C GLY A 17 -12.12 5.70 -22.89
N CYS A 18 -12.17 6.95 -22.44
CA CYS A 18 -11.14 7.62 -21.65
C CYS A 18 -10.97 6.97 -20.27
N ALA A 19 -10.53 5.71 -20.23
CA ALA A 19 -10.06 5.08 -19.02
C ALA A 19 -8.71 5.74 -18.69
N LYS A 20 -8.65 6.45 -17.57
CA LYS A 20 -7.40 7.00 -17.04
C LYS A 20 -6.42 5.85 -16.89
N ALA A 21 -5.22 6.00 -17.44
CA ALA A 21 -4.21 4.94 -17.39
C ALA A 21 -3.99 4.53 -15.91
N PRO A 22 -3.90 3.22 -15.61
CA PRO A 22 -3.62 2.76 -14.25
C PRO A 22 -2.32 3.37 -13.72
N ASP A 23 -2.31 3.77 -12.45
CA ASP A 23 -1.08 4.21 -11.80
C ASP A 23 -0.09 3.05 -11.76
N PRO A 24 1.14 3.19 -12.31
CA PRO A 24 2.11 2.09 -12.35
C PRO A 24 2.55 1.62 -10.95
N ARG A 25 2.30 2.43 -9.90
CA ARG A 25 2.57 2.06 -8.50
C ARG A 25 1.47 1.17 -7.91
N ALA A 26 0.30 1.10 -8.55
CA ALA A 26 -0.83 0.34 -8.01
C ALA A 26 -0.58 -1.18 -8.08
N TYR A 27 -1.02 -1.91 -7.06
CA TYR A 27 -1.16 -3.36 -7.09
C TYR A 27 -2.24 -3.79 -8.09
N ALA A 28 -2.09 -5.00 -8.63
CA ALA A 28 -3.16 -5.60 -9.42
C ALA A 28 -4.40 -5.77 -8.53
N GLY A 29 -5.57 -5.37 -9.02
CA GLY A 29 -6.82 -5.39 -8.24
C GLY A 29 -7.15 -4.09 -7.50
N SER A 30 -6.24 -3.11 -7.50
CA SER A 30 -6.54 -1.75 -7.00
C SER A 30 -7.59 -1.05 -7.88
N GLU A 31 -8.34 -0.11 -7.30
CA GLU A 31 -9.35 0.69 -7.98
C GLU A 31 -8.76 1.36 -9.24
N SER A 32 -9.38 1.09 -10.39
CA SER A 32 -8.89 1.55 -11.68
C SER A 32 -9.01 3.07 -11.81
N GLY A 33 -7.95 3.70 -12.34
CA GLY A 33 -7.90 5.14 -12.60
C GLY A 33 -7.61 6.03 -11.38
N VAL A 34 -7.46 5.44 -10.19
CA VAL A 34 -7.08 6.17 -8.97
C VAL A 34 -5.55 6.22 -8.88
N SER A 35 -5.01 7.43 -8.72
CA SER A 35 -3.59 7.60 -8.45
C SER A 35 -3.28 7.52 -6.96
N TRP A 36 -2.01 7.33 -6.62
CA TRP A 36 -1.55 7.40 -5.23
C TRP A 36 -1.96 8.72 -4.54
N GLU A 37 -1.86 9.85 -5.24
CA GLU A 37 -2.20 11.17 -4.71
C GLU A 37 -3.69 11.29 -4.41
N GLU A 38 -4.53 10.71 -5.27
CA GLU A 38 -5.97 10.65 -5.04
C GLU A 38 -6.31 9.71 -3.88
N ALA A 39 -5.69 8.52 -3.83
CA ALA A 39 -5.87 7.57 -2.74
C ALA A 39 -5.46 8.18 -1.39
N THR A 40 -4.28 8.77 -1.30
CA THR A 40 -3.79 9.38 -0.05
C THR A 40 -4.62 10.56 0.41
N ALA A 41 -5.16 11.36 -0.53
CA ALA A 41 -6.10 12.43 -0.21
C ALA A 41 -7.38 11.89 0.46
N ARG A 42 -7.94 10.77 -0.03
CA ARG A 42 -9.12 10.12 0.57
C ARG A 42 -8.89 9.75 2.05
N TYR A 43 -7.70 9.21 2.37
CA TYR A 43 -7.31 8.78 3.71
C TYR A 43 -6.66 9.89 4.56
N ARG A 44 -6.54 11.11 4.03
CA ARG A 44 -5.87 12.25 4.66
C ARG A 44 -4.45 11.92 5.14
N ILE A 45 -3.75 11.11 4.35
CA ILE A 45 -2.33 10.81 4.54
C ILE A 45 -1.53 11.53 3.46
N SER A 46 -0.26 11.78 3.71
CA SER A 46 0.65 12.43 2.78
C SER A 46 1.77 11.47 2.39
N PRO A 47 2.38 11.60 1.21
CA PRO A 47 3.59 10.86 0.91
C PRO A 47 4.72 11.23 1.91
N PRO A 48 5.67 10.32 2.18
CA PRO A 48 6.88 10.68 2.91
C PRO A 48 7.60 11.84 2.22
N ALA A 49 8.10 12.80 2.99
CA ALA A 49 8.80 13.98 2.47
C ALA A 49 10.22 13.67 1.91
N CYS A 50 10.69 12.43 2.08
CA CYS A 50 11.99 11.97 1.62
C CYS A 50 11.88 11.14 0.33
N PRO A 51 13.00 10.87 -0.35
CA PRO A 51 13.04 9.88 -1.42
C PRO A 51 12.70 8.47 -0.91
N VAL A 52 11.75 7.82 -1.57
CA VAL A 52 11.35 6.44 -1.31
C VAL A 52 11.47 5.58 -2.56
N ASP A 53 11.81 4.32 -2.37
CA ASP A 53 11.87 3.33 -3.44
C ASP A 53 10.72 2.33 -3.32
N GLY A 54 10.35 1.74 -4.46
CA GLY A 54 9.41 0.63 -4.49
C GLY A 54 8.04 0.96 -3.90
N LEU A 55 7.60 2.23 -4.00
CA LEU A 55 6.27 2.62 -3.56
C LEU A 55 5.23 1.81 -4.33
N ARG A 56 4.45 1.03 -3.60
CA ARG A 56 3.33 0.26 -4.13
C ARG A 56 2.11 0.53 -3.27
N PHE A 57 0.93 0.60 -3.88
CA PHE A 57 -0.31 0.84 -3.14
C PHE A 57 -1.48 0.05 -3.71
N ASP A 58 -2.43 -0.27 -2.85
CA ASP A 58 -3.74 -0.80 -3.20
C ASP A 58 -4.76 0.14 -2.57
N VAL A 59 -5.71 0.61 -3.37
CA VAL A 59 -6.86 1.34 -2.89
C VAL A 59 -8.13 0.66 -3.37
N GLN A 60 -9.08 0.48 -2.48
CA GLN A 60 -10.35 -0.16 -2.77
C GLN A 60 -11.51 0.86 -2.78
N PRO A 61 -12.58 0.60 -3.53
CA PRO A 61 -13.74 1.50 -3.58
C PRO A 61 -14.39 1.72 -2.21
N PRO A 62 -15.18 2.79 -2.02
CA PRO A 62 -15.74 3.18 -0.71
C PRO A 62 -16.58 2.12 0.03
N LEU A 63 -17.02 1.04 -0.62
CA LEU A 63 -17.81 -0.02 0.00
C LEU A 63 -16.95 -1.10 0.69
N THR A 64 -15.71 -1.30 0.21
CA THR A 64 -14.73 -2.24 0.77
C THR A 64 -13.60 -1.51 1.49
N ASP A 65 -13.35 -0.27 1.07
CA ASP A 65 -12.62 0.80 1.75
C ASP A 65 -11.33 0.36 2.46
N ARG A 66 -10.30 0.15 1.64
CA ARG A 66 -8.97 -0.23 2.07
C ARG A 66 -7.94 0.63 1.35
N LEU A 67 -6.99 1.17 2.11
CA LEU A 67 -5.71 1.63 1.61
C LEU A 67 -4.62 0.78 2.22
N ALA A 68 -3.89 0.06 1.37
CA ALA A 68 -2.66 -0.60 1.73
C ALA A 68 -1.52 0.00 0.93
N PHE A 69 -0.36 0.23 1.54
CA PHE A 69 0.80 0.70 0.80
C PHE A 69 2.10 0.29 1.46
N THR A 70 3.15 0.23 0.65
CA THR A 70 4.50 -0.04 1.11
C THR A 70 5.51 0.82 0.39
N PHE A 71 6.60 1.13 1.08
CA PHE A 71 7.75 1.79 0.50
C PHE A 71 9.02 1.41 1.26
N THR A 72 10.17 1.56 0.60
CA THR A 72 11.49 1.41 1.22
C THR A 72 12.19 2.75 1.30
N ALA A 73 12.75 3.09 2.46
CA ALA A 73 13.45 4.34 2.68
C ALA A 73 14.60 4.18 3.68
N GLU A 74 15.41 5.23 3.87
CA GLU A 74 16.33 5.24 5.01
C GLU A 74 15.57 5.22 6.33
N LYS A 75 16.16 4.62 7.37
CA LYS A 75 15.57 4.56 8.71
C LYS A 75 15.13 5.94 9.22
N SER A 76 15.97 6.95 9.04
CA SER A 76 15.68 8.34 9.42
C SER A 76 14.38 8.86 8.80
N CYS A 77 14.08 8.45 7.58
CA CYS A 77 12.86 8.83 6.89
C CYS A 77 11.64 8.06 7.39
N VAL A 78 11.74 6.73 7.53
CA VAL A 78 10.63 5.92 8.09
C VAL A 78 10.29 6.44 9.48
N ASP A 79 11.29 6.64 10.34
CA ASP A 79 11.11 7.20 11.67
C ASP A 79 10.47 8.60 11.63
N GLY A 80 10.93 9.49 10.75
CA GLY A 80 10.36 10.82 10.59
C GLY A 80 8.89 10.79 10.14
N TYR A 81 8.56 9.89 9.22
CA TYR A 81 7.21 9.69 8.73
C TYR A 81 6.28 9.14 9.82
N LEU A 82 6.73 8.17 10.61
CA LEU A 82 5.98 7.66 11.76
C LEU A 82 5.72 8.76 12.81
N ARG A 83 6.74 9.58 13.12
CA ARG A 83 6.61 10.70 14.06
C ARG A 83 5.63 11.77 13.60
N GLN A 84 5.56 12.04 12.29
CA GLN A 84 4.56 12.97 11.71
C GLN A 84 3.13 12.59 12.09
N TYR A 85 2.86 11.29 12.29
CA TYR A 85 1.54 10.76 12.64
C TYR A 85 1.46 10.31 14.12
N GLY A 86 2.31 10.87 14.98
CA GLY A 86 2.24 10.71 16.44
C GLY A 86 2.72 9.35 16.97
N VAL A 87 3.42 8.56 16.16
CA VAL A 87 4.06 7.31 16.57
C VAL A 87 5.50 7.60 16.97
N ASP A 88 5.96 7.06 18.11
CA ASP A 88 7.37 7.15 18.52
C ASP A 88 8.16 5.89 18.10
N PRO A 89 9.06 5.98 17.11
CA PRO A 89 9.88 4.86 16.66
C PRO A 89 10.96 4.45 17.67
N ALA A 90 11.31 5.32 18.62
CA ALA A 90 12.30 5.01 19.65
C ALA A 90 11.71 4.19 20.80
N ALA A 91 10.38 4.18 20.93
CA ALA A 91 9.63 3.41 21.92
C ALA A 91 8.52 2.61 21.22
N PRO A 92 8.88 1.61 20.38
CA PRO A 92 7.90 0.85 19.64
C PRO A 92 6.95 0.12 20.59
N PRO A 93 5.63 0.19 20.33
CA PRO A 93 4.65 -0.36 21.26
C PRO A 93 4.61 -1.89 21.24
N LEU A 94 4.97 -2.49 20.11
CA LEU A 94 4.87 -3.93 19.85
C LEU A 94 5.98 -4.38 18.89
N SER A 95 6.38 -5.64 19.02
CA SER A 95 7.19 -6.37 18.03
C SER A 95 6.36 -7.49 17.40
N TRP A 96 6.73 -7.88 16.19
CA TRP A 96 6.18 -9.05 15.50
C TRP A 96 7.32 -9.90 14.90
N PRO A 97 7.28 -11.23 15.02
CA PRO A 97 6.31 -11.98 15.81
C PRO A 97 6.56 -11.80 17.32
N LYS A 98 5.49 -11.89 18.12
CA LYS A 98 5.59 -11.78 19.58
C LYS A 98 6.27 -13.01 20.19
N ASP A 99 5.97 -14.19 19.66
CA ASP A 99 6.53 -15.49 20.04
C ASP A 99 6.65 -16.36 18.78
N ALA A 100 7.79 -17.03 18.57
CA ALA A 100 8.04 -17.86 17.38
C ALA A 100 7.12 -19.09 17.27
N ASP A 101 6.51 -19.51 18.38
CA ASP A 101 5.68 -20.72 18.45
C ASP A 101 4.17 -20.46 18.23
N THR A 102 3.74 -19.19 18.18
CA THR A 102 2.32 -18.79 17.99
C THR A 102 2.20 -17.63 16.99
N VAL A 103 2.91 -17.74 15.87
CA VAL A 103 2.95 -16.69 14.86
C VAL A 103 1.60 -16.59 14.16
N ARG A 104 0.77 -15.66 14.64
CA ARG A 104 -0.32 -15.10 13.84
C ARG A 104 0.27 -14.08 12.89
N GLU A 105 -0.12 -14.11 11.63
CA GLU A 105 0.33 -13.16 10.60
C GLU A 105 0.13 -11.70 11.05
N PRO A 106 1.01 -10.77 10.65
CA PRO A 106 0.96 -9.38 11.12
C PRO A 106 -0.23 -8.61 10.52
N PHE A 107 -0.78 -9.13 9.42
CA PHE A 107 -1.98 -8.64 8.76
C PHE A 107 -2.89 -9.83 8.41
N ASP A 108 -4.09 -9.55 7.92
CA ASP A 108 -4.99 -10.58 7.39
C ASP A 108 -4.31 -11.43 6.28
N PRO A 109 -4.33 -12.78 6.35
CA PRO A 109 -3.63 -13.64 5.39
C PRO A 109 -4.11 -13.48 3.94
N GLN A 110 -5.41 -13.24 3.72
CA GLN A 110 -5.95 -13.04 2.37
C GLN A 110 -5.40 -11.74 1.78
N THR A 111 -5.41 -10.66 2.57
CA THR A 111 -4.84 -9.37 2.16
C THR A 111 -3.34 -9.49 1.85
N MET A 112 -2.58 -10.21 2.68
CA MET A 112 -1.17 -10.45 2.42
C MET A 112 -0.94 -11.21 1.11
N GLN A 113 -1.75 -12.22 0.83
CA GLN A 113 -1.68 -12.99 -0.41
C GLN A 113 -1.99 -12.10 -1.64
N GLU A 114 -3.05 -11.30 -1.58
CA GLU A 114 -3.45 -10.36 -2.64
C GLU A 114 -2.34 -9.35 -2.96
N LEU A 115 -1.67 -8.83 -1.92
CA LEU A 115 -0.63 -7.82 -2.05
C LEU A 115 0.78 -8.40 -2.27
N GLY A 116 0.91 -9.72 -2.23
CA GLY A 116 2.20 -10.42 -2.30
C GLY A 116 3.13 -10.10 -1.13
N TRP A 117 2.57 -9.75 0.04
CA TRP A 117 3.34 -9.46 1.24
C TRP A 117 3.73 -10.75 1.96
N THR A 118 5.03 -10.97 2.09
CA THR A 118 5.60 -12.12 2.79
C THR A 118 6.50 -11.65 3.93
N PHE A 119 6.39 -12.29 5.08
CA PHE A 119 7.17 -11.97 6.28
C PHE A 119 7.81 -13.23 6.81
N ASP A 120 9.08 -13.11 7.20
CA ASP A 120 9.82 -14.20 7.82
C ASP A 120 9.49 -14.21 9.33
N PRO A 121 8.88 -15.29 9.86
CA PRO A 121 8.58 -15.41 11.29
C PRO A 121 9.85 -15.52 12.17
N HIS A 122 11.03 -15.66 11.58
CA HIS A 122 12.30 -15.69 12.30
C HIS A 122 13.00 -14.33 12.36
N VAL A 123 12.43 -13.30 11.73
CA VAL A 123 12.95 -11.94 11.75
C VAL A 123 12.01 -11.05 12.54
N GLU A 124 12.48 -10.56 13.68
CA GLU A 124 11.75 -9.58 14.48
C GLU A 124 11.61 -8.25 13.72
N GLN A 125 10.39 -7.76 13.68
CA GLN A 125 9.95 -6.54 13.00
C GLN A 125 9.19 -5.67 13.99
N VAL A 126 9.18 -4.37 13.71
CA VAL A 126 8.48 -3.42 14.56
C VAL A 126 7.05 -3.26 14.09
N TYR A 127 6.10 -3.34 15.01
CA TYR A 127 4.68 -3.25 14.69
C TYR A 127 4.02 -2.08 15.43
N TYR A 128 3.25 -1.27 14.70
CA TYR A 128 2.55 -0.11 15.22
C TYR A 128 1.06 -0.21 14.92
N ALA A 129 0.24 -0.31 15.96
CA ALA A 129 -1.22 -0.23 15.87
C ALA A 129 -1.77 1.20 16.08
N GLY A 130 -0.89 2.16 16.37
CA GLY A 130 -1.25 3.52 16.81
C GLY A 130 -1.24 4.58 15.72
N PHE A 131 -0.88 4.25 14.47
CA PHE A 131 -0.72 5.21 13.40
C PHE A 131 -2.09 5.77 12.98
N ARG A 132 -2.26 7.09 13.09
CA ARG A 132 -3.52 7.79 12.80
C ARG A 132 -3.28 9.05 12.01
N THR A 133 -4.12 9.29 11.01
CA THR A 133 -4.12 10.54 10.25
C THR A 133 -4.78 11.67 11.04
N PRO A 134 -4.63 12.94 10.63
CA PRO A 134 -5.21 14.09 11.34
C PRO A 134 -6.70 13.90 11.65
N ASP A 135 -7.13 14.47 12.78
CA ASP A 135 -8.49 14.35 13.32
C ASP A 135 -8.97 12.89 13.53
N ARG A 136 -8.03 11.93 13.54
CA ARG A 136 -8.30 10.48 13.61
C ARG A 136 -9.14 9.97 12.44
N TRP A 137 -9.09 10.66 11.29
CA TRP A 137 -9.88 10.33 10.11
C TRP A 137 -9.63 8.90 9.61
N SER A 138 -8.39 8.43 9.68
CA SER A 138 -8.01 7.08 9.30
C SER A 138 -7.00 6.51 10.29
N SER A 139 -7.03 5.19 10.46
CA SER A 139 -6.03 4.48 11.27
C SER A 139 -5.40 3.35 10.47
N PHE A 140 -4.14 3.05 10.78
CA PHE A 140 -3.37 2.04 10.07
C PHE A 140 -2.67 1.10 11.05
N GLU A 141 -2.60 -0.17 10.69
CA GLU A 141 -1.54 -1.07 11.16
C GLU A 141 -0.29 -0.81 10.33
N VAL A 142 0.84 -0.71 10.99
CA VAL A 142 2.13 -0.52 10.33
C VAL A 142 3.10 -1.58 10.78
N LEU A 143 3.75 -2.25 9.83
CA LEU A 143 4.87 -3.13 10.09
C LEU A 143 6.11 -2.56 9.44
N VAL A 144 7.21 -2.46 10.18
CA VAL A 144 8.50 -1.99 9.67
C VAL A 144 9.49 -3.14 9.71
N ARG A 145 9.97 -3.50 8.52
CA ARG A 145 10.99 -4.52 8.31
C ARG A 145 12.37 -3.88 8.30
N PRO A 146 13.28 -4.29 9.20
CA PRO A 146 14.64 -3.79 9.18
C PRO A 146 15.40 -4.34 7.97
N GLY A 147 16.32 -3.54 7.46
CA GLY A 147 17.25 -3.91 6.40
C GLY A 147 18.57 -3.15 6.53
N PRO A 148 19.63 -3.56 5.81
CA PRO A 148 20.94 -2.91 5.90
C PRO A 148 20.87 -1.50 5.31
N GLY A 149 20.81 -0.49 6.19
CA GLY A 149 20.79 0.93 5.84
C GLY A 149 19.43 1.46 5.34
N ARG A 150 18.46 0.58 5.08
CA ARG A 150 17.10 0.94 4.62
C ARG A 150 16.06 0.05 5.28
N GLU A 151 14.88 0.59 5.52
CA GLU A 151 13.74 -0.10 6.11
C GLU A 151 12.59 -0.12 5.11
N THR A 152 11.82 -1.21 5.10
CA THR A 152 10.58 -1.30 4.33
C THR A 152 9.41 -1.20 5.28
N ALA A 153 8.54 -0.22 5.06
CA ALA A 153 7.35 -0.01 5.86
C ALA A 153 6.11 -0.49 5.08
N TYR A 154 5.20 -1.17 5.77
CA TYR A 154 3.96 -1.72 5.26
C TYR A 154 2.82 -1.12 6.07
N PHE A 155 1.85 -0.51 5.40
CA PHE A 155 0.72 0.17 6.01
C PHE A 155 -0.57 -0.46 5.51
N LEU A 156 -1.46 -0.83 6.42
CA LEU A 156 -2.79 -1.34 6.10
C LEU A 156 -3.84 -0.54 6.90
N SER A 157 -4.77 0.11 6.20
CA SER A 157 -5.85 0.85 6.84
C SER A 157 -6.76 -0.08 7.64
N LYS A 158 -7.06 0.30 8.87
CA LYS A 158 -8.10 -0.33 9.71
C LYS A 158 -9.45 0.36 9.57
N THR A 159 -9.43 1.68 9.41
CA THR A 159 -10.64 2.50 9.33
C THR A 159 -10.43 3.66 8.36
N LEU A 160 -11.46 4.02 7.62
CA LEU A 160 -11.65 5.31 6.96
C LEU A 160 -12.90 5.96 7.57
N GLY A 161 -12.82 7.26 7.92
CA GLY A 161 -13.97 8.08 8.29
C GLY A 161 -14.80 7.51 9.44
N GLY A 162 -14.37 7.79 10.68
CA GLY A 162 -15.18 7.52 11.87
C GLY A 162 -14.88 8.52 12.96
N GLU A 163 -15.92 9.20 13.45
CA GLU A 163 -15.85 9.97 14.70
C GLU A 163 -15.37 9.04 15.80
N GLY A 164 -14.22 9.38 16.40
CA GLY A 164 -13.79 8.82 17.67
C GLY A 164 -14.55 9.46 18.83
#